data_AF-A0A932FBM8-F1
#
_entry.id   AF-A0A932FBM8-F1
#
_cell.length_a   1.000
_cell.length_b   1.000
_cell.length_c   1.000
_cell.angle_alpha   90.00
_cell.angle_beta   90.00
_cell.angle_gamma   90.00
#
_symmetry.space_group_name_H-M   'P 1'
#
loop_
_entity.id
_entity.type
_entity.pdbx_description
1 polymer ?
#
loop_
_entity_poly.entity_id
_entity_poly.type
_entity_poly.pdbx_seq_one_letter_code
_entity_poly.pdbx_strand_id
1 'polypeptide(L)'
;MTLRVLVLGCGDVGSAVAHRLFLHGADVVLADVEAPAHPRRGMAFVDAWFTGTATLECVATQMVPDVGGLASTLEAMDAIAGTCASPMATAAAFRPDALVDARMLKRAVPEDVRTLAPRTVGLGPGFAPGLNCTVAIETAWGDGLGEVLHDAPASPLAGEPRVLGGAGRERFVYAGQAGLWRTAAHIGDHVSDGAVIGELAGEAVRAPLTGLLRGLTHDGVAVHARQKIVEVDPSAEPDAHGLGARPSALARGVARALGLPTGLDEAFFGFEREFKRTLDCMPMSMRLKLDRCGLKLSLEQWRALPLPLRETLLEMSVDTARQADRLAGLLRRRQQQLGWSELPRVRVEDGVWHTVDAVPHAVAERCFDMSLSAPSADHWSALTLLQRYALAKLATNRSGRNWREALDEFLANSA
;
A
#
# COMPACT_ATOMS: atom_id res chain seq x y z
N MET A 1 4.12 -0.64 -20.78
CA MET A 1 4.54 -1.90 -20.12
C MET A 1 4.32 -1.73 -18.63
N THR A 2 3.90 -2.80 -17.95
CA THR A 2 3.71 -2.79 -16.49
C THR A 2 5.06 -2.76 -15.79
N LEU A 3 5.22 -1.88 -14.80
CA LEU A 3 6.44 -1.80 -13.99
C LEU A 3 6.65 -3.12 -13.23
N ARG A 4 7.84 -3.71 -13.34
CA ARG A 4 8.25 -4.94 -12.66
C ARG A 4 9.16 -4.61 -11.50
N VAL A 5 8.75 -4.91 -10.27
CA VAL A 5 9.54 -4.58 -9.06
C VAL A 5 9.87 -5.83 -8.24
N LEU A 6 11.16 -6.04 -7.98
CA LEU A 6 11.65 -7.02 -7.01
C LEU A 6 11.84 -6.33 -5.66
N VAL A 7 11.14 -6.78 -4.64
CA VAL A 7 11.27 -6.28 -3.26
C VAL A 7 11.98 -7.33 -2.41
N LEU A 8 13.09 -6.96 -1.77
CA LEU A 8 13.81 -7.83 -0.85
C LEU A 8 13.37 -7.56 0.59
N GLY A 9 13.07 -8.63 1.33
CA GLY A 9 12.61 -8.60 2.73
C GLY A 9 11.09 -8.59 2.85
N CYS A 10 10.50 -9.66 3.40
CA CYS A 10 9.06 -9.81 3.56
C CYS A 10 8.51 -9.25 4.89
N GLY A 11 9.36 -8.62 5.72
CA GLY A 11 8.95 -7.95 6.96
C GLY A 11 7.95 -6.79 6.74
N ASP A 12 7.59 -6.08 7.82
CA ASP A 12 6.57 -5.02 7.80
C ASP A 12 6.85 -3.91 6.76
N VAL A 13 8.10 -3.49 6.63
CA VAL A 13 8.51 -2.47 5.64
C VAL A 13 8.38 -2.98 4.20
N GLY A 14 9.01 -4.12 3.87
CA GLY A 14 8.97 -4.64 2.51
C GLY A 14 7.59 -5.08 2.07
N SER A 15 6.77 -5.60 2.99
CA SER A 15 5.36 -5.88 2.74
C SER A 15 4.55 -4.62 2.43
N ALA A 16 4.74 -3.53 3.18
CA ALA A 16 4.07 -2.26 2.89
C ALA A 16 4.48 -1.67 1.54
N VAL A 17 5.76 -1.80 1.17
CA VAL A 17 6.27 -1.43 -0.15
C VAL A 17 5.62 -2.28 -1.23
N ALA A 18 5.69 -3.60 -1.12
CA ALA A 18 5.13 -4.53 -2.10
C ALA A 18 3.62 -4.30 -2.28
N HIS A 19 2.89 -4.12 -1.18
CA HIS A 19 1.47 -3.77 -1.16
C HIS A 19 1.19 -2.49 -1.95
N ARG A 20 1.88 -1.38 -1.65
CA ARG A 20 1.65 -0.10 -2.35
C ARG A 20 1.99 -0.20 -3.84
N LEU A 21 3.12 -0.82 -4.19
CA LEU A 21 3.53 -0.97 -5.59
C LEU A 21 2.52 -1.80 -6.39
N PHE A 22 2.02 -2.89 -5.79
CA PHE A 22 1.00 -3.73 -6.38
C PHE A 22 -0.28 -2.93 -6.70
N LEU A 23 -0.71 -2.07 -5.77
CA LEU A 23 -1.88 -1.20 -5.94
C LEU A 23 -1.69 -0.13 -7.02
N HIS A 24 -0.46 0.35 -7.22
CA HIS A 24 -0.13 1.22 -8.36
C HIS A 24 -0.06 0.46 -9.71
N GLY A 25 -0.39 -0.83 -9.72
CA GLY A 25 -0.42 -1.62 -10.94
C GLY A 25 0.89 -2.30 -11.30
N ALA A 26 1.92 -2.25 -10.44
CA ALA A 26 3.17 -2.96 -10.68
C ALA A 26 3.00 -4.48 -10.55
N ASP A 27 3.81 -5.23 -11.30
CA ASP A 27 4.01 -6.66 -11.07
C ASP A 27 5.13 -6.79 -10.02
N VAL A 28 4.82 -7.41 -8.88
CA VAL A 28 5.70 -7.40 -7.71
C VAL A 28 6.11 -8.81 -7.33
N VAL A 29 7.42 -9.00 -7.18
CA VAL A 29 8.00 -10.20 -6.57
C VAL A 29 8.58 -9.80 -5.21
N LEU A 30 8.11 -10.43 -4.14
CA LEU A 30 8.62 -10.27 -2.78
C LEU A 30 9.53 -11.45 -2.45
N ALA A 31 10.79 -11.20 -2.15
CA ALA A 31 11.79 -12.23 -1.89
C ALA A 31 12.34 -12.13 -0.46
N ASP A 32 12.46 -13.28 0.20
CA ASP A 32 13.11 -13.42 1.51
C ASP A 32 13.66 -14.84 1.66
N VAL A 33 14.36 -15.14 2.75
CA VAL A 33 14.86 -16.49 3.07
C VAL A 33 13.73 -17.47 3.38
N GLU A 34 13.99 -18.78 3.34
CA GLU A 34 12.97 -19.85 3.47
C GLU A 34 12.17 -19.83 4.78
N ALA A 35 12.78 -19.44 5.89
CA ALA A 35 12.12 -19.33 7.20
C ALA A 35 12.39 -17.95 7.82
N PRO A 36 11.75 -16.89 7.29
CA PRO A 36 12.06 -15.53 7.68
C PRO A 36 11.54 -15.24 9.09
N ALA A 37 12.44 -14.78 9.95
CA ALA A 37 12.21 -14.65 11.38
C ALA A 37 11.76 -13.23 11.77
N HIS A 38 10.77 -12.70 11.03
CA HIS A 38 10.19 -11.38 11.26
C HIS A 38 9.05 -11.47 12.29
N PRO A 39 9.06 -10.70 13.39
CA PRO A 39 8.04 -10.83 14.43
C PRO A 39 6.70 -10.16 14.07
N ARG A 40 6.69 -9.10 13.26
CA ARG A 40 5.46 -8.33 12.96
C ARG A 40 4.62 -8.96 11.85
N ARG A 41 4.32 -10.25 11.97
CA ARG A 41 3.64 -11.04 10.93
C ARG A 41 2.22 -10.56 10.64
N GLY A 42 1.51 -10.04 11.64
CA GLY A 42 0.18 -9.43 11.46
C GLY A 42 0.17 -8.18 10.58
N MET A 43 1.34 -7.56 10.37
CA MET A 43 1.54 -6.34 9.58
C MET A 43 2.33 -6.61 8.28
N ALA A 44 2.44 -7.88 7.88
CA ALA A 44 3.33 -8.29 6.80
C ALA A 44 2.82 -9.54 6.07
N PHE A 45 3.43 -9.86 4.93
CA PHE A 45 3.15 -11.08 4.16
C PHE A 45 3.96 -12.29 4.62
N VAL A 46 4.66 -12.19 5.75
CA VAL A 46 5.59 -13.21 6.28
C VAL A 46 4.97 -14.59 6.33
N ASP A 47 3.69 -14.69 6.70
CA ASP A 47 2.99 -15.98 6.85
C ASP A 47 2.91 -16.77 5.54
N ALA A 48 3.03 -16.11 4.38
CA ALA A 48 3.06 -16.78 3.10
C ALA A 48 4.24 -17.77 3.00
N TRP A 49 5.39 -17.47 3.62
CA TRP A 49 6.56 -18.37 3.64
C TRP A 49 6.33 -19.66 4.41
N PHE A 50 5.28 -19.73 5.23
CA PHE A 50 4.97 -20.89 6.07
C PHE A 50 3.72 -21.64 5.58
N THR A 51 2.71 -20.90 5.11
CA THR A 51 1.40 -21.46 4.72
C THR A 51 1.16 -21.43 3.21
N GLY A 52 2.08 -20.86 2.44
CA GLY A 52 1.98 -20.67 0.99
C GLY A 52 1.25 -19.40 0.55
N THR A 53 0.43 -18.79 1.42
CA THR A 53 -0.30 -17.56 1.10
C THR A 53 -0.47 -16.64 2.32
N ALA A 54 -0.56 -15.33 2.09
CA ALA A 54 -0.94 -14.37 3.13
C ALA A 54 -1.80 -13.25 2.53
N THR A 55 -2.62 -12.60 3.35
CA THR A 55 -3.38 -11.41 2.96
C THR A 55 -3.09 -10.26 3.91
N LEU A 56 -2.80 -9.09 3.36
CA LEU A 56 -2.59 -7.85 4.09
C LEU A 56 -3.43 -6.76 3.42
N GLU A 57 -4.33 -6.12 4.17
CA GLU A 57 -5.20 -5.05 3.65
C GLU A 57 -5.89 -5.41 2.31
N CYS A 58 -6.40 -6.64 2.21
CA CYS A 58 -7.08 -7.20 1.03
C CYS A 58 -6.19 -7.44 -0.21
N VAL A 59 -4.87 -7.30 -0.12
CA VAL A 59 -3.92 -7.76 -1.13
C VAL A 59 -3.38 -9.12 -0.72
N ALA A 60 -3.33 -10.05 -1.66
CA ALA A 60 -2.79 -11.39 -1.42
C ALA A 60 -1.31 -11.47 -1.84
N THR A 61 -0.53 -12.28 -1.13
CA THR A 61 0.76 -12.80 -1.56
C THR A 61 0.68 -14.31 -1.66
N GLN A 62 1.26 -14.88 -2.71
CA GLN A 62 1.33 -16.32 -2.93
C GLN A 62 2.76 -16.76 -3.21
N MET A 63 3.22 -17.80 -2.51
CA MET A 63 4.53 -18.38 -2.73
C MET A 63 4.61 -19.13 -4.05
N VAL A 64 5.70 -18.90 -4.78
CA VAL A 64 6.11 -19.74 -5.89
C VAL A 64 7.21 -20.70 -5.43
N PRO A 65 7.18 -21.97 -5.87
CA PRO A 65 8.17 -22.96 -5.48
C PRO A 65 9.57 -22.64 -6.04
N ASP A 66 9.62 -22.04 -7.23
CA ASP A 66 10.85 -21.65 -7.91
C ASP A 66 10.60 -20.45 -8.85
N VAL A 67 11.70 -19.92 -9.40
CA VAL A 67 11.66 -18.75 -10.29
C VAL A 67 10.91 -18.99 -11.61
N GLY A 68 10.71 -20.25 -12.01
CA GLY A 68 9.93 -20.62 -13.19
C GLY A 68 8.43 -20.36 -13.02
N GLY A 69 7.93 -20.42 -11.78
CA GLY A 69 6.52 -20.12 -11.46
C GLY A 69 6.18 -18.63 -11.43
N LEU A 70 7.17 -17.73 -11.44
CA LEU A 70 6.95 -16.29 -11.30
C LEU A 70 6.06 -15.71 -12.40
N ALA A 71 6.31 -16.07 -13.66
CA ALA A 71 5.55 -15.56 -14.79
C ALA A 71 4.07 -15.95 -14.69
N SER A 72 3.79 -17.24 -14.47
CA SER A 72 2.41 -17.74 -14.34
C SER A 72 1.67 -17.13 -13.16
N THR A 73 2.32 -16.91 -12.01
CA THR A 73 1.67 -16.28 -10.86
C THR A 73 1.33 -14.83 -11.14
N LEU A 74 2.22 -14.07 -11.78
CA LEU A 74 1.98 -12.66 -12.11
C LEU A 74 0.97 -12.46 -13.25
N GLU A 75 0.90 -13.41 -14.19
CA GLU A 75 -0.07 -13.39 -15.29
C GLU A 75 -1.46 -13.85 -14.84
N ALA A 76 -1.52 -14.90 -14.00
CA ALA A 76 -2.78 -15.52 -13.60
C ALA A 76 -3.45 -14.83 -12.40
N MET A 77 -2.72 -14.02 -11.62
CA MET A 77 -3.21 -13.61 -10.29
C MET A 77 -3.21 -12.10 -10.03
N ASP A 78 -4.27 -11.70 -9.33
CA ASP A 78 -4.38 -10.43 -8.60
C ASP A 78 -3.65 -10.53 -7.25
N ALA A 79 -2.38 -10.98 -7.28
CA ALA A 79 -1.56 -11.22 -6.10
C ALA A 79 -0.07 -10.88 -6.32
N ILE A 80 0.64 -10.65 -5.22
CA ILE A 80 2.10 -10.50 -5.18
C ILE A 80 2.73 -11.91 -5.19
N ALA A 81 3.79 -12.12 -5.96
CA ALA A 81 4.52 -13.39 -5.98
C ALA A 81 5.59 -13.40 -4.87
N GLY A 82 5.49 -14.33 -3.92
CA GLY A 82 6.50 -14.57 -2.88
C GLY A 82 7.52 -15.63 -3.31
N THR A 83 8.80 -15.48 -2.97
CA THR A 83 9.83 -16.48 -3.32
C THR A 83 10.96 -16.58 -2.30
N CYS A 84 11.49 -17.78 -2.13
CA CYS A 84 12.70 -18.06 -1.36
C CYS A 84 13.99 -18.00 -2.22
N ALA A 85 13.85 -17.78 -3.53
CA ALA A 85 14.98 -17.77 -4.45
C ALA A 85 15.91 -16.57 -4.20
N SER A 86 17.21 -16.78 -4.40
CA SER A 86 18.21 -15.72 -4.21
C SER A 86 17.89 -14.47 -5.05
N PRO A 87 18.25 -13.25 -4.60
CA PRO A 87 18.00 -12.03 -5.35
C PRO A 87 18.52 -12.08 -6.79
N MET A 88 19.68 -12.70 -7.01
CA MET A 88 20.28 -12.86 -8.34
C MET A 88 19.48 -13.79 -9.24
N ALA A 89 19.07 -14.96 -8.74
CA ALA A 89 18.26 -15.90 -9.52
C ALA A 89 16.89 -15.29 -9.87
N THR A 90 16.27 -14.62 -8.88
CA THR A 90 15.00 -13.92 -9.06
C THR A 90 15.13 -12.80 -10.07
N ALA A 91 16.16 -11.96 -9.99
CA ALA A 91 16.39 -10.87 -10.95
C ALA A 91 16.66 -11.40 -12.38
N ALA A 92 17.39 -12.51 -12.53
CA ALA A 92 17.66 -13.11 -13.83
C ALA A 92 16.38 -13.62 -14.52
N ALA A 93 15.48 -14.25 -13.77
CA ALA A 93 14.20 -14.77 -14.27
C ALA A 93 13.16 -13.66 -14.46
N PHE A 94 13.04 -12.77 -13.47
CA PHE A 94 12.01 -11.74 -13.42
C PHE A 94 12.35 -10.48 -14.22
N ARG A 95 13.65 -10.19 -14.46
CA ARG A 95 14.12 -8.99 -15.16
C ARG A 95 13.44 -7.70 -14.66
N PRO A 96 13.62 -7.35 -13.38
CA PRO A 96 12.95 -6.20 -12.78
C PRO A 96 13.38 -4.88 -13.43
N ASP A 97 12.42 -3.97 -13.61
CA ASP A 97 12.69 -2.55 -13.93
C ASP A 97 13.26 -1.82 -12.72
N ALA A 98 12.87 -2.26 -11.52
CA ALA A 98 13.38 -1.74 -10.26
C ALA A 98 13.56 -2.84 -9.20
N LEU A 99 14.57 -2.68 -8.34
CA LEU A 99 14.76 -3.47 -7.13
C LEU A 99 14.65 -2.56 -5.90
N VAL A 100 13.91 -3.00 -4.89
CA VAL A 100 13.80 -2.32 -3.60
C VAL A 100 14.37 -3.22 -2.52
N ASP A 101 15.44 -2.79 -1.86
CA ASP A 101 15.99 -3.50 -0.72
C ASP A 101 15.38 -2.97 0.58
N ALA A 102 14.37 -3.70 1.07
CA ALA A 102 13.61 -3.40 2.27
C ALA A 102 13.94 -4.36 3.43
N ARG A 103 15.09 -5.06 3.38
CA ARG A 103 15.53 -5.98 4.45
C ARG A 103 15.89 -5.28 5.75
N MET A 104 16.05 -3.95 5.72
CA MET A 104 16.33 -3.12 6.89
C MET A 104 17.54 -3.63 7.70
N LEU A 105 18.69 -3.83 7.01
CA LEU A 105 19.93 -4.39 7.56
C LEU A 105 20.66 -3.41 8.51
N LYS A 106 20.01 -3.01 9.61
CA LYS A 106 20.44 -1.93 10.53
C LYS A 106 21.86 -2.06 11.11
N ARG A 107 22.47 -3.25 11.05
CA ARG A 107 23.77 -3.57 11.68
C ARG A 107 24.73 -4.28 10.73
N ALA A 108 24.38 -4.40 9.45
CA ALA A 108 25.22 -4.99 8.43
C ALA A 108 25.39 -3.99 7.28
N VAL A 109 26.48 -4.11 6.54
CA VAL A 109 26.66 -3.35 5.30
C VAL A 109 25.84 -4.08 4.22
N PRO A 110 24.85 -3.43 3.60
CA PRO A 110 24.11 -4.02 2.49
C PRO A 110 25.03 -4.28 1.30
N GLU A 111 24.82 -5.39 0.60
CA GLU A 111 25.48 -5.65 -0.67
C GLU A 111 25.09 -4.62 -1.75
N ASP A 112 25.97 -4.46 -2.75
CA ASP A 112 25.65 -3.65 -3.91
C ASP A 112 24.64 -4.39 -4.81
N VAL A 113 23.42 -3.85 -4.88
CA VAL A 113 22.32 -4.43 -5.66
C VAL A 113 22.18 -3.80 -7.04
N ARG A 114 22.99 -2.80 -7.40
CA ARG A 114 22.84 -2.01 -8.65
C ARG A 114 22.98 -2.84 -9.92
N THR A 115 23.59 -4.02 -9.85
CA THR A 115 23.70 -4.93 -11.01
C THR A 115 22.43 -5.74 -11.26
N LEU A 116 21.45 -5.72 -10.35
CA LEU A 116 20.25 -6.56 -10.41
C LEU A 116 19.05 -5.88 -11.09
N ALA A 117 19.03 -4.54 -11.18
CA ALA A 117 17.98 -3.78 -11.85
C ALA A 117 18.49 -2.39 -12.27
N PRO A 118 17.93 -1.77 -13.32
CA PRO A 118 18.29 -0.40 -13.74
C PRO A 118 18.07 0.66 -12.66
N ARG A 119 17.03 0.49 -11.83
CA ARG A 119 16.74 1.36 -10.69
C ARG A 119 16.82 0.53 -9.41
N THR A 120 17.61 0.96 -8.43
CA THR A 120 17.71 0.28 -7.14
C THR A 120 17.49 1.24 -5.98
N VAL A 121 16.55 0.89 -5.11
CA VAL A 121 16.10 1.70 -3.97
C VAL A 121 16.51 1.00 -2.68
N GLY A 122 17.42 1.62 -1.92
CA GLY A 122 17.86 1.10 -0.62
C GLY A 122 17.13 1.76 0.55
N LEU A 123 16.61 1.00 1.51
CA LEU A 123 15.87 1.56 2.65
C LEU A 123 16.72 1.57 3.92
N GLY A 124 17.08 2.77 4.37
CA GLY A 124 17.64 3.01 5.70
C GLY A 124 19.16 2.83 5.82
N PRO A 125 19.66 2.71 7.08
CA PRO A 125 21.08 2.77 7.37
C PRO A 125 21.93 1.82 6.53
N GLY A 126 23.06 2.34 6.02
CA GLY A 126 24.02 1.57 5.22
C GLY A 126 23.83 1.71 3.71
N PHE A 127 22.72 2.28 3.23
CA PHE A 127 22.53 2.58 1.82
C PHE A 127 23.08 3.96 1.44
N ALA A 128 23.79 4.00 0.32
CA ALA A 128 24.37 5.20 -0.26
C ALA A 128 24.23 5.17 -1.79
N PRO A 129 23.56 6.18 -2.38
CA PRO A 129 23.50 6.33 -3.84
C PRO A 129 24.90 6.34 -4.46
N GLY A 130 25.06 5.62 -5.56
CA GLY A 130 26.36 5.50 -6.24
C GLY A 130 27.33 4.50 -5.62
N LEU A 131 27.02 3.90 -4.47
CA LEU A 131 27.80 2.83 -3.85
C LEU A 131 27.10 1.48 -3.89
N ASN A 132 25.88 1.38 -3.37
CA ASN A 132 25.14 0.11 -3.29
C ASN A 132 23.68 0.21 -3.75
N CYS A 133 23.20 1.42 -4.04
CA CYS A 133 21.90 1.67 -4.67
C CYS A 133 21.98 2.84 -5.67
N THR A 134 20.94 3.03 -6.49
CA THR A 134 20.80 4.25 -7.31
C THR A 134 20.15 5.40 -6.53
N VAL A 135 19.35 5.07 -5.51
CA VAL A 135 18.67 6.03 -4.64
C VAL A 135 18.45 5.39 -3.27
N ALA A 136 18.51 6.18 -2.20
CA ALA A 136 18.21 5.72 -0.86
C ALA A 136 16.93 6.38 -0.32
N ILE A 137 16.26 5.72 0.62
CA ILE A 137 15.11 6.27 1.34
C ILE A 137 15.49 6.43 2.80
N GLU A 138 15.30 7.62 3.34
CA GLU A 138 15.52 7.90 4.76
C GLU A 138 14.46 7.17 5.61
N THR A 139 14.91 6.51 6.68
CA THR A 139 14.06 5.70 7.56
C THR A 139 14.09 6.12 9.04
N ALA A 140 14.95 7.07 9.41
CA ALA A 140 14.97 7.71 10.70
C ALA A 140 13.63 8.39 10.98
N TRP A 141 13.23 8.40 12.24
CA TRP A 141 12.05 9.15 12.66
C TRP A 141 12.36 10.65 12.61
N GLY A 142 11.37 11.45 12.23
CA GLY A 142 11.49 12.89 12.08
C GLY A 142 10.96 13.35 10.73
N ASP A 143 11.26 14.59 10.38
CA ASP A 143 10.73 15.25 9.18
C ASP A 143 11.21 14.59 7.89
N GLY A 144 12.40 13.98 7.90
CA GLY A 144 12.97 13.27 6.76
C GLY A 144 12.42 11.85 6.52
N LEU A 145 11.47 11.34 7.32
CA LEU A 145 10.99 9.96 7.16
C LEU A 145 10.36 9.72 5.77
N GLY A 146 10.96 8.85 4.98
CA GLY A 146 10.53 8.55 3.61
C GLY A 146 11.04 9.55 2.56
N GLU A 147 11.96 10.45 2.92
CA GLU A 147 12.64 11.32 1.98
C GLU A 147 13.47 10.50 0.97
N VAL A 148 13.50 10.97 -0.28
CA VAL A 148 14.25 10.35 -1.36
C VAL A 148 15.62 10.99 -1.45
N LEU A 149 16.66 10.22 -1.20
CA LEU A 149 18.04 10.67 -1.15
C LEU A 149 18.75 10.29 -2.45
N HIS A 150 19.09 11.29 -3.27
CA HIS A 150 19.76 11.11 -4.55
C HIS A 150 21.29 11.17 -4.45
N ASP A 151 21.82 12.03 -3.59
CA ASP A 151 23.25 12.34 -3.52
C ASP A 151 23.85 12.19 -2.11
N ALA A 152 23.06 11.67 -1.17
CA ALA A 152 23.46 11.51 0.23
C ALA A 152 23.15 10.10 0.74
N PRO A 153 24.00 9.54 1.63
CA PRO A 153 23.69 8.29 2.30
C PRO A 153 22.51 8.45 3.26
N ALA A 154 21.77 7.37 3.48
CA ALA A 154 20.77 7.34 4.53
C ALA A 154 21.43 7.46 5.91
N SER A 155 20.72 8.09 6.86
CA SER A 155 21.24 8.28 8.21
C SER A 155 21.62 6.96 8.87
N PRO A 156 22.71 6.92 9.67
CA PRO A 156 23.08 5.74 10.41
C PRO A 156 21.98 5.37 11.42
N LEU A 157 21.99 4.11 11.88
CA LEU A 157 21.07 3.68 12.93
C LEU A 157 21.29 4.52 14.19
N ALA A 158 20.28 5.31 14.57
CA ALA A 158 20.29 6.12 15.77
C ALA A 158 18.94 6.05 16.50
N GLY A 159 18.98 6.32 17.82
CA GLY A 159 17.80 6.45 18.67
C GLY A 159 17.25 5.15 19.24
N GLU A 160 16.35 5.32 20.22
CA GLU A 160 15.60 4.23 20.84
C GLU A 160 14.31 3.92 20.06
N PRO A 161 13.73 2.71 20.20
CA PRO A 161 12.42 2.42 19.66
C PRO A 161 11.37 3.43 20.14
N ARG A 162 10.50 3.88 19.23
CA ARG A 162 9.37 4.76 19.57
C ARG A 162 8.53 4.17 20.71
N VAL A 163 8.15 4.99 21.68
CA VAL A 163 7.31 4.58 22.81
C VAL A 163 5.89 4.24 22.35
N LEU A 164 5.33 3.14 22.87
CA LEU A 164 3.95 2.69 22.66
C LEU A 164 3.32 2.38 24.03
N GLY A 165 2.16 2.97 24.35
CA GLY A 165 1.50 2.75 25.64
C GLY A 165 2.39 3.10 26.85
N GLY A 166 3.31 4.05 26.70
CA GLY A 166 4.31 4.38 27.73
C GLY A 166 5.55 3.49 27.74
N ALA A 167 5.60 2.42 26.95
CA ALA A 167 6.73 1.49 26.89
C ALA A 167 7.66 1.69 25.69
N GLY A 168 8.96 1.80 25.96
CA GLY A 168 10.04 1.89 24.99
C GLY A 168 10.60 0.52 24.61
N ARG A 169 11.91 0.34 24.76
CA ARG A 169 12.63 -0.87 24.37
C ARG A 169 12.25 -2.12 25.17
N GLU A 170 11.83 -1.94 26.41
CA GLU A 170 11.40 -2.98 27.35
C GLU A 170 10.23 -3.82 26.83
N ARG A 171 9.44 -3.30 25.89
CA ARG A 171 8.32 -4.05 25.30
C ARG A 171 8.74 -5.20 24.36
N PHE A 172 10.02 -5.29 24.04
CA PHE A 172 10.56 -6.29 23.13
C PHE A 172 11.27 -7.39 23.89
N VAL A 173 11.12 -8.63 23.41
CA VAL A 173 12.00 -9.72 23.81
C VAL A 173 12.97 -10.02 22.66
N TYR A 174 14.25 -10.05 23.01
CA TYR A 174 15.32 -10.46 22.12
C TYR A 174 15.80 -11.85 22.52
N ALA A 175 16.08 -12.70 21.53
CA ALA A 175 16.64 -14.02 21.74
C ALA A 175 17.97 -13.91 22.51
N GLY A 176 18.05 -14.53 23.69
CA GLY A 176 19.27 -14.55 24.51
C GLY A 176 20.40 -15.36 23.85
N GLN A 177 20.02 -16.39 23.08
CA GLN A 177 20.93 -17.27 22.36
C GLN A 177 20.35 -17.65 20.99
N ALA A 178 21.15 -18.27 20.14
CA ALA A 178 20.65 -18.88 18.91
C ALA A 178 19.92 -20.19 19.24
N GLY A 179 18.86 -20.51 18.52
CA GLY A 179 18.10 -21.73 18.76
C GLY A 179 16.78 -21.80 18.03
N LEU A 180 16.10 -22.93 18.18
CA LEU A 180 14.75 -23.12 17.68
C LEU A 180 13.76 -22.39 18.59
N TRP A 181 12.98 -21.48 18.00
CA TRP A 181 11.88 -20.79 18.66
C TRP A 181 10.61 -21.64 18.59
N ARG A 182 9.95 -21.83 19.74
CA ARG A 182 8.67 -22.53 19.84
C ARG A 182 7.65 -21.69 20.59
N THR A 183 6.43 -21.60 20.08
CA THR A 183 5.34 -20.86 20.73
C THR A 183 3.98 -21.41 20.27
N ALA A 184 3.04 -21.45 21.21
CA ALA A 184 1.62 -21.71 20.93
C ALA A 184 0.77 -20.42 20.99
N ALA A 185 1.40 -19.27 21.25
CA ALA A 185 0.74 -17.98 21.29
C ALA A 185 0.50 -17.45 19.86
N HIS A 186 -0.42 -16.50 19.75
CA HIS A 186 -0.80 -15.87 18.50
C HIS A 186 -0.63 -14.35 18.60
N ILE A 187 -0.40 -13.72 17.44
CA ILE A 187 -0.50 -12.26 17.34
C ILE A 187 -1.95 -11.88 17.67
N GLY A 188 -2.12 -10.87 18.53
CA GLY A 188 -3.41 -10.45 19.04
C GLY A 188 -3.81 -11.09 20.39
N ASP A 189 -3.06 -12.06 20.91
CA ASP A 189 -3.30 -12.58 22.25
C ASP A 189 -2.93 -11.54 23.32
N HIS A 190 -3.73 -11.47 24.39
CA HIS A 190 -3.39 -10.69 25.58
C HIS A 190 -2.52 -11.51 26.53
N VAL A 191 -1.43 -10.91 27.01
CA VAL A 191 -0.49 -11.53 27.95
C VAL A 191 -0.33 -10.66 29.19
N SER A 192 -0.13 -11.32 30.34
CA SER A 192 0.28 -10.68 31.59
C SER A 192 1.80 -10.64 31.70
N ASP A 193 2.34 -9.65 32.41
CA ASP A 193 3.76 -9.60 32.76
C ASP A 193 4.26 -10.93 33.35
N GLY A 194 5.41 -11.40 32.87
CA GLY A 194 6.02 -12.66 33.27
C GLY A 194 5.36 -13.94 32.72
N ALA A 195 4.24 -13.85 32.01
CA ALA A 195 3.59 -15.01 31.39
C ALA A 195 4.52 -15.68 30.37
N VAL A 196 4.53 -17.01 30.30
CA VAL A 196 5.32 -17.75 29.31
C VAL A 196 4.66 -17.60 27.94
N ILE A 197 5.41 -17.08 26.96
CA ILE A 197 4.96 -16.91 25.57
C ILE A 197 5.40 -18.12 24.74
N GLY A 198 6.56 -18.68 25.05
CA GLY A 198 7.16 -19.76 24.28
C GLY A 198 8.48 -20.21 24.89
N GLU A 199 9.24 -20.97 24.11
CA GLU A 199 10.51 -21.54 24.50
C GLU A 199 11.56 -21.29 23.41
N LEU A 200 12.77 -20.97 23.82
CA LEU A 200 13.92 -20.82 22.95
C LEU A 200 14.99 -21.81 23.38
N ALA A 201 15.24 -22.83 22.55
CA ALA A 201 16.18 -23.91 22.86
C ALA A 201 15.93 -24.57 24.25
N GLY A 202 14.65 -24.72 24.62
CA GLY A 202 14.22 -25.32 25.89
C GLY A 202 14.14 -24.36 27.09
N GLU A 203 14.50 -23.08 26.92
CA GLU A 203 14.35 -22.07 27.96
C GLU A 203 13.08 -21.24 27.76
N ALA A 204 12.30 -21.06 28.83
CA ALA A 204 11.06 -20.30 28.79
C ALA A 204 11.30 -18.81 28.49
N VAL A 205 10.64 -18.30 27.46
CA VAL A 205 10.62 -16.89 27.08
C VAL A 205 9.33 -16.27 27.62
N ARG A 206 9.48 -15.20 28.42
CA ARG A 206 8.39 -14.56 29.14
C ARG A 206 8.01 -13.21 28.54
N ALA A 207 6.73 -12.85 28.69
CA ALA A 207 6.23 -11.52 28.38
C ALA A 207 6.96 -10.49 29.27
N PRO A 208 7.51 -9.42 28.69
CA PRO A 208 8.25 -8.41 29.46
C PRO A 208 7.34 -7.38 30.14
N LEU A 209 6.05 -7.39 29.81
CA LEU A 209 5.00 -6.53 30.37
C LEU A 209 3.61 -7.07 30.01
N THR A 210 2.58 -6.54 30.65
CA THR A 210 1.17 -6.81 30.31
C THR A 210 0.74 -6.02 29.08
N GLY A 211 0.09 -6.68 28.12
CA GLY A 211 -0.44 -6.03 26.92
C GLY A 211 -0.83 -7.01 25.81
N LEU A 212 -0.97 -6.51 24.59
CA LEU A 212 -1.29 -7.30 23.40
C LEU A 212 -0.01 -7.80 22.71
N LEU A 213 0.04 -9.06 22.29
CA LEU A 213 1.11 -9.59 21.42
C LEU A 213 1.01 -8.97 20.03
N ARG A 214 1.72 -7.86 19.82
CA ARG A 214 1.79 -7.13 18.56
C ARG A 214 2.77 -7.72 17.56
N GLY A 215 3.84 -8.33 18.05
CA GLY A 215 4.82 -9.03 17.23
C GLY A 215 5.20 -10.36 17.85
N LEU A 216 5.18 -11.41 17.05
CA LEU A 216 5.53 -12.77 17.43
C LEU A 216 6.14 -13.49 16.22
N THR A 217 7.40 -13.90 16.34
CA THR A 217 8.07 -14.72 15.31
C THR A 217 7.35 -16.05 15.15
N HIS A 218 7.24 -16.54 13.91
CA HIS A 218 6.53 -17.79 13.61
C HIS A 218 7.11 -18.97 14.38
N ASP A 219 6.25 -19.90 14.82
CA ASP A 219 6.69 -21.14 15.47
C ASP A 219 7.63 -21.95 14.58
N GLY A 220 8.63 -22.61 15.18
CA GLY A 220 9.52 -23.53 14.48
C GLY A 220 10.63 -22.85 13.68
N VAL A 221 10.80 -21.53 13.82
CA VAL A 221 11.87 -20.78 13.15
C VAL A 221 13.15 -20.81 13.97
N ALA A 222 14.29 -21.02 13.30
CA ALA A 222 15.60 -20.83 13.92
C ALA A 222 15.91 -19.33 14.03
N VAL A 223 16.25 -18.86 15.23
CA VAL A 223 16.59 -17.46 15.49
C VAL A 223 18.04 -17.33 15.91
N HIS A 224 18.64 -16.18 15.63
CA HIS A 224 19.99 -15.85 16.08
C HIS A 224 19.98 -15.09 17.41
N ALA A 225 21.10 -15.14 18.14
CA ALA A 225 21.26 -14.33 19.35
C ALA A 225 21.03 -12.83 19.04
N ARG A 226 20.36 -12.13 19.96
CA ARG A 226 19.95 -10.72 19.87
C ARG A 226 18.94 -10.42 18.77
N GLN A 227 18.34 -11.43 18.15
CA GLN A 227 17.23 -11.25 17.23
C GLN A 227 15.96 -10.90 18.00
N LYS A 228 15.17 -9.97 17.49
CA LYS A 228 13.88 -9.62 18.08
C LYS A 228 12.87 -10.71 17.77
N ILE A 229 12.26 -11.30 18.80
CA ILE A 229 11.34 -12.42 18.64
C ILE A 229 9.89 -12.10 19.07
N VAL A 230 9.73 -11.18 20.02
CA VAL A 230 8.43 -10.76 20.57
C VAL A 230 8.37 -9.23 20.69
N GLU A 231 7.19 -8.65 20.46
CA GLU A 231 6.80 -7.28 20.79
C GLU A 231 5.43 -7.31 21.48
N VAL A 232 5.34 -6.75 22.68
CA VAL A 232 4.07 -6.52 23.39
C VAL A 232 3.69 -5.05 23.28
N ASP A 233 2.43 -4.73 23.04
CA ASP A 233 1.90 -3.36 23.00
C ASP A 233 0.99 -3.13 24.22
N PRO A 234 1.41 -2.30 25.20
CA PRO A 234 0.61 -1.98 26.39
C PRO A 234 -0.41 -0.86 26.16
N SER A 235 -0.55 -0.34 24.94
CA SER A 235 -1.51 0.74 24.64
C SER A 235 -2.94 0.30 24.95
N ALA A 236 -3.81 1.25 25.30
CA ALA A 236 -5.24 0.99 25.49
C ALA A 236 -5.94 0.51 24.21
N GLU A 237 -5.50 1.02 23.05
CA GLU A 237 -5.98 0.63 21.72
C GLU A 237 -4.78 0.14 20.88
N PRO A 238 -4.27 -1.07 21.17
CA PRO A 238 -3.12 -1.61 20.46
C PRO A 238 -3.52 -2.07 19.05
N ASP A 239 -2.60 -1.91 18.11
CA ASP A 239 -2.76 -2.42 16.74
C ASP A 239 -1.67 -3.45 16.43
N ALA A 240 -2.11 -4.67 16.13
CA ALA A 240 -1.26 -5.80 15.78
C ALA A 240 -1.34 -6.18 14.29
N HIS A 241 -2.22 -5.53 13.52
CA HIS A 241 -2.53 -5.92 12.15
C HIS A 241 -2.47 -4.74 11.17
N GLY A 242 -2.45 -5.04 9.87
CA GLY A 242 -2.54 -4.01 8.83
C GLY A 242 -1.24 -3.23 8.61
N LEU A 243 -1.35 -2.03 8.04
CA LEU A 243 -0.20 -1.26 7.58
C LEU A 243 0.20 -0.17 8.58
N GLY A 244 1.29 -0.39 9.30
CA GLY A 244 1.83 0.59 10.24
C GLY A 244 2.22 1.92 9.58
N ALA A 245 2.03 3.03 10.30
CA ALA A 245 2.27 4.38 9.78
C ALA A 245 3.69 4.61 9.22
N ARG A 246 4.72 4.05 9.85
CA ARG A 246 6.11 4.15 9.38
C ARG A 246 6.35 3.33 8.11
N PRO A 247 6.08 2.00 8.06
CA PRO A 247 6.11 1.25 6.80
C PRO A 247 5.35 1.95 5.66
N SER A 248 4.17 2.49 5.93
CA SER A 248 3.38 3.24 4.94
C SER A 248 4.06 4.51 4.44
N ALA A 249 4.75 5.26 5.31
CA ALA A 249 5.54 6.43 4.91
C ALA A 249 6.73 6.05 4.03
N LEU A 250 7.43 4.96 4.37
CA LEU A 250 8.54 4.44 3.56
C LEU A 250 8.07 3.96 2.19
N ALA A 251 6.93 3.26 2.15
CA ALA A 251 6.31 2.83 0.90
C ALA A 251 5.95 4.02 -0.01
N ARG A 252 5.51 5.17 0.54
CA ARG A 252 5.33 6.41 -0.24
C ARG A 252 6.65 6.95 -0.77
N GLY A 253 7.72 6.94 0.04
CA GLY A 253 9.06 7.34 -0.40
C GLY A 253 9.54 6.50 -1.59
N VAL A 254 9.38 5.18 -1.51
CA VAL A 254 9.71 4.27 -2.61
C VAL A 254 8.86 4.55 -3.85
N ALA A 255 7.55 4.72 -3.70
CA ALA A 255 6.68 5.05 -4.83
C ALA A 255 7.13 6.36 -5.53
N ARG A 256 7.46 7.41 -4.78
CA ARG A 256 8.04 8.65 -5.33
C ARG A 256 9.34 8.41 -6.08
N ALA A 257 10.27 7.65 -5.47
CA ALA A 257 11.56 7.33 -6.08
C ALA A 257 11.42 6.54 -7.40
N LEU A 258 10.33 5.80 -7.58
CA LEU A 258 10.01 5.09 -8.82
C LEU A 258 9.19 5.91 -9.81
N GLY A 259 8.80 7.15 -9.46
CA GLY A 259 7.98 8.03 -10.29
C GLY A 259 6.49 7.65 -10.31
N LEU A 260 6.03 6.93 -9.28
CA LEU A 260 4.61 6.59 -9.13
C LEU A 260 3.86 7.73 -8.42
N PRO A 261 2.58 7.95 -8.70
CA PRO A 261 1.77 8.97 -8.02
C PRO A 261 1.69 8.68 -6.52
N THR A 262 1.94 9.68 -5.66
CA THR A 262 1.96 9.48 -4.19
C THR A 262 1.05 10.40 -3.40
N GLY A 263 0.16 11.12 -4.09
CA GLY A 263 -0.71 12.13 -3.50
C GLY A 263 -2.17 11.90 -3.88
N LEU A 264 -3.06 12.20 -2.94
CA LEU A 264 -4.49 12.31 -3.21
C LEU A 264 -4.84 13.64 -3.87
N ASP A 265 -3.88 14.56 -4.05
CA ASP A 265 -4.17 15.92 -4.52
C ASP A 265 -4.78 15.95 -5.92
N GLU A 266 -4.38 15.02 -6.78
CA GLU A 266 -4.97 14.84 -8.12
C GLU A 266 -6.36 14.17 -8.08
N ALA A 267 -6.78 13.68 -6.91
CA ALA A 267 -8.04 12.96 -6.74
C ALA A 267 -9.23 13.87 -6.40
N PHE A 268 -9.01 15.17 -6.14
CA PHE A 268 -10.06 16.09 -5.71
C PHE A 268 -10.06 17.39 -6.51
N PHE A 269 -11.27 17.90 -6.74
CA PHE A 269 -11.47 19.28 -7.16
C PHE A 269 -11.56 20.25 -5.97
N GLY A 270 -11.45 21.55 -6.26
CA GLY A 270 -11.62 22.63 -5.30
C GLY A 270 -12.96 22.56 -4.55
N PHE A 271 -14.06 22.28 -5.26
CA PHE A 271 -15.39 22.07 -4.67
C PHE A 271 -15.51 20.79 -3.80
N GLU A 272 -14.51 19.91 -3.80
CA GLU A 272 -14.49 18.69 -2.98
C GLU A 272 -13.61 18.83 -1.73
N ARG A 273 -12.98 20.00 -1.52
CA ARG A 273 -12.01 20.24 -0.44
C ARG A 273 -12.57 20.01 0.96
N GLU A 274 -13.86 20.29 1.18
CA GLU A 274 -14.51 20.10 2.49
C GLU A 274 -14.48 18.64 2.96
N PHE A 275 -14.58 17.68 2.03
CA PHE A 275 -14.65 16.25 2.35
C PHE A 275 -13.31 15.53 2.23
N LYS A 276 -12.26 16.22 1.78
CA LYS A 276 -10.93 15.63 1.54
C LYS A 276 -10.32 14.98 2.78
N ARG A 277 -10.55 15.56 3.96
CA ARG A 277 -9.95 15.09 5.22
C ARG A 277 -10.62 13.83 5.76
N THR A 278 -11.94 13.71 5.60
CA THR A 278 -12.71 12.61 6.20
C THR A 278 -13.09 11.54 5.19
N LEU A 279 -13.06 11.88 3.89
CA LEU A 279 -13.54 11.05 2.79
C LEU A 279 -14.99 10.58 2.98
N ASP A 280 -15.82 11.33 3.70
CA ASP A 280 -17.23 10.94 3.95
C ASP A 280 -18.11 11.02 2.70
N CYS A 281 -17.62 11.68 1.67
CA CYS A 281 -18.22 11.73 0.35
C CYS A 281 -17.26 11.08 -0.66
N MET A 282 -17.81 10.37 -1.64
CA MET A 282 -17.03 9.77 -2.70
C MET A 282 -16.63 10.83 -3.74
N PRO A 283 -15.32 11.08 -3.93
CA PRO A 283 -14.83 12.08 -4.90
C PRO A 283 -15.15 11.70 -6.35
N MET A 284 -15.16 12.68 -7.25
CA MET A 284 -15.39 12.44 -8.68
C MET A 284 -14.37 11.48 -9.28
N SER A 285 -13.11 11.55 -8.85
CA SER A 285 -12.06 10.62 -9.26
C SER A 285 -12.42 9.17 -8.95
N MET A 286 -12.91 8.88 -7.74
CA MET A 286 -13.34 7.52 -7.38
C MET A 286 -14.56 7.08 -8.18
N ARG A 287 -15.54 7.97 -8.40
CA ARG A 287 -16.71 7.63 -9.21
C ARG A 287 -16.30 7.26 -10.63
N LEU A 288 -15.39 8.03 -11.24
CA LEU A 288 -14.85 7.72 -12.56
C LEU A 288 -14.19 6.34 -12.57
N LYS A 289 -13.44 5.99 -11.51
CA LYS A 289 -12.82 4.66 -11.40
C LYS A 289 -13.85 3.54 -11.33
N LEU A 290 -14.89 3.71 -10.51
CA LEU A 290 -15.97 2.74 -10.39
C LEU A 290 -16.69 2.53 -11.72
N ASP A 291 -17.00 3.62 -12.42
CA ASP A 291 -17.62 3.57 -13.75
C ASP A 291 -16.72 2.84 -14.77
N ARG A 292 -15.41 3.13 -14.78
CA ARG A 292 -14.44 2.40 -15.62
C ARG A 292 -14.32 0.91 -15.26
N CYS A 293 -14.52 0.56 -14.00
CA CYS A 293 -14.54 -0.82 -13.53
C CYS A 293 -15.91 -1.49 -13.74
N GLY A 294 -16.93 -0.75 -14.20
CA GLY A 294 -18.31 -1.24 -14.31
C GLY A 294 -18.93 -1.60 -12.96
N LEU A 295 -18.52 -0.94 -11.87
CA LEU A 295 -18.98 -1.20 -10.51
C LEU A 295 -19.81 -0.05 -9.96
N LYS A 296 -20.80 -0.36 -9.12
CA LYS A 296 -21.51 0.61 -8.29
C LYS A 296 -21.21 0.38 -6.82
N LEU A 297 -20.73 1.41 -6.14
CA LEU A 297 -20.55 1.42 -4.69
C LEU A 297 -21.45 2.51 -4.10
N SER A 298 -22.31 2.14 -3.13
CA SER A 298 -23.16 3.12 -2.46
C SER A 298 -22.35 4.05 -1.55
N LEU A 299 -22.91 5.20 -1.18
CA LEU A 299 -22.25 6.12 -0.24
C LEU A 299 -22.11 5.48 1.16
N GLU A 300 -23.08 4.67 1.57
CA GLU A 300 -23.03 3.90 2.81
C GLU A 300 -21.87 2.89 2.78
N GLN A 301 -21.76 2.12 1.70
CA GLN A 301 -20.67 1.17 1.51
C GLN A 301 -19.31 1.89 1.48
N TRP A 302 -19.19 3.01 0.77
CA TRP A 302 -17.98 3.83 0.77
C TRP A 302 -17.56 4.27 2.18
N ARG A 303 -18.51 4.77 2.98
CA ARG A 303 -18.25 5.20 4.37
C ARG A 303 -17.86 4.07 5.30
N ALA A 304 -18.36 2.86 5.03
CA ALA A 304 -18.01 1.67 5.78
C ALA A 304 -16.61 1.12 5.45
N LEU A 305 -15.95 1.64 4.39
CA LEU A 305 -14.55 1.34 4.14
C LEU A 305 -13.64 2.09 5.13
N PRO A 306 -12.64 1.43 5.74
CA PRO A 306 -11.62 2.11 6.54
C PRO A 306 -10.97 3.26 5.76
N LEU A 307 -10.64 4.36 6.45
CA LEU A 307 -10.01 5.51 5.80
C LEU A 307 -8.76 5.13 4.98
N PRO A 308 -7.81 4.31 5.50
CA PRO A 308 -6.63 3.91 4.73
C PRO A 308 -6.96 3.17 3.42
N LEU A 309 -8.05 2.39 3.41
CA LEU A 309 -8.51 1.70 2.22
C LEU A 309 -9.13 2.67 1.21
N ARG A 310 -9.89 3.67 1.67
CA ARG A 310 -10.42 4.74 0.80
C ARG A 310 -9.29 5.55 0.15
N GLU A 311 -8.27 5.92 0.91
CA GLU A 311 -7.07 6.59 0.38
C GLU A 311 -6.36 5.72 -0.66
N THR A 312 -6.18 4.44 -0.34
CA THR A 312 -5.60 3.44 -1.26
C THR A 312 -6.35 3.38 -2.59
N LEU A 313 -7.68 3.25 -2.56
CA LEU A 313 -8.51 3.21 -3.78
C LEU A 313 -8.37 4.49 -4.63
N LEU A 314 -8.15 5.64 -3.98
CA LEU A 314 -7.89 6.91 -4.66
C LEU A 314 -6.49 7.01 -5.26
N GLU A 315 -5.51 6.28 -4.75
CA GLU A 315 -4.14 6.21 -5.31
C GLU A 315 -4.02 5.22 -6.50
N MET A 316 -4.91 4.23 -6.61
CA MET A 316 -4.88 3.23 -7.69
C MET A 316 -5.20 3.83 -9.07
N SER A 317 -4.44 3.53 -10.11
CA SER A 317 -4.84 3.85 -11.50
C SER A 317 -5.86 2.81 -12.02
N VAL A 318 -6.63 3.17 -13.04
CA VAL A 318 -7.56 2.31 -13.79
C VAL A 318 -7.48 2.63 -15.29
N ASP A 319 -6.29 3.01 -15.76
CA ASP A 319 -6.08 3.42 -17.15
C ASP A 319 -5.97 2.23 -18.11
N THR A 320 -5.78 1.03 -17.56
CA THR A 320 -5.73 -0.25 -18.28
C THR A 320 -6.76 -1.23 -17.71
N ALA A 321 -7.19 -2.21 -18.53
CA ALA A 321 -8.11 -3.26 -18.10
C ALA A 321 -7.57 -4.02 -16.87
N ARG A 322 -6.29 -4.37 -16.87
CA ARG A 322 -5.62 -5.01 -15.73
C ARG A 322 -5.77 -4.20 -14.45
N GLN A 323 -5.51 -2.89 -14.51
CA GLN A 323 -5.62 -2.01 -13.34
C GLN A 323 -7.08 -1.88 -12.85
N ALA A 324 -8.04 -1.79 -13.76
CA ALA A 324 -9.46 -1.80 -13.42
C ALA A 324 -9.87 -3.13 -12.75
N ASP A 325 -9.41 -4.26 -13.28
CA ASP A 325 -9.66 -5.58 -12.70
C ASP A 325 -9.07 -5.72 -11.29
N ARG A 326 -7.88 -5.17 -11.02
CA ARG A 326 -7.27 -5.15 -9.68
C ARG A 326 -8.11 -4.36 -8.67
N LEU A 327 -8.55 -3.15 -9.04
CA LEU A 327 -9.42 -2.33 -8.20
C LEU A 327 -10.74 -3.05 -7.92
N ALA A 328 -11.33 -3.66 -8.96
CA ALA A 328 -12.56 -4.42 -8.83
C ALA A 328 -12.38 -5.67 -7.94
N GLY A 329 -11.27 -6.39 -8.08
CA GLY A 329 -10.90 -7.55 -7.26
C GLY A 329 -10.78 -7.18 -5.79
N LEU A 330 -10.10 -6.07 -5.49
CA LEU A 330 -9.96 -5.55 -4.13
C LEU A 330 -11.31 -5.19 -3.51
N LEU A 331 -12.18 -4.49 -4.26
CA LEU A 331 -13.53 -4.16 -3.78
C LEU A 331 -14.40 -5.41 -3.55
N ARG A 332 -14.30 -6.42 -4.43
CA ARG A 332 -15.03 -7.70 -4.26
C ARG A 332 -14.54 -8.49 -3.05
N ARG A 333 -13.23 -8.55 -2.80
CA ARG A 333 -12.67 -9.17 -1.58
C ARG A 333 -13.17 -8.45 -0.34
N ARG A 334 -13.19 -7.11 -0.36
CA ARG A 334 -13.70 -6.33 0.76
C ARG A 334 -15.20 -6.50 0.97
N GLN A 335 -15.97 -6.55 -0.12
CA GLN A 335 -17.40 -6.86 -0.09
C GLN A 335 -17.66 -8.20 0.62
N GLN A 336 -16.90 -9.25 0.28
CA GLN A 336 -17.03 -10.56 0.92
C GLN A 336 -16.71 -10.50 2.43
N GLN A 337 -15.63 -9.83 2.81
CA GLN A 337 -15.23 -9.67 4.22
C GLN A 337 -16.28 -8.93 5.06
N LEU A 338 -16.96 -7.95 4.46
CA LEU A 338 -18.00 -7.15 5.12
C LEU A 338 -19.40 -7.76 5.00
N GLY A 339 -19.54 -8.91 4.33
CA GLY A 339 -20.82 -9.59 4.14
C GLY A 339 -21.82 -8.81 3.28
N TRP A 340 -21.35 -7.93 2.38
CA TRP A 340 -22.23 -7.17 1.50
C TRP A 340 -22.76 -8.02 0.35
N SER A 341 -23.95 -7.65 -0.14
CA SER A 341 -24.45 -8.16 -1.42
C SER A 341 -23.53 -7.79 -2.58
N GLU A 342 -23.63 -8.53 -3.69
CA GLU A 342 -22.82 -8.30 -4.89
C GLU A 342 -22.94 -6.86 -5.37
N LEU A 343 -21.79 -6.21 -5.60
CA LEU A 343 -21.75 -4.86 -6.13
C LEU A 343 -22.43 -4.82 -7.51
N PRO A 344 -23.46 -3.98 -7.70
CA PRO A 344 -24.17 -3.92 -8.97
C PRO A 344 -23.23 -3.57 -10.12
N ARG A 345 -23.40 -4.26 -11.25
CA ARG A 345 -22.69 -3.91 -12.48
C ARG A 345 -23.34 -2.71 -13.15
N VAL A 346 -22.54 -1.72 -13.47
CA VAL A 346 -22.95 -0.56 -14.28
C VAL A 346 -22.52 -0.85 -15.71
N ARG A 347 -23.42 -0.63 -16.67
CA ARG A 347 -22.98 -0.55 -18.06
C ARG A 347 -22.06 0.65 -18.14
N VAL A 348 -20.81 0.44 -18.54
CA VAL A 348 -19.94 1.56 -18.93
C VAL A 348 -20.71 2.28 -20.03
N GLU A 349 -21.29 3.44 -19.72
CA GLU A 349 -21.89 4.28 -20.74
C GLU A 349 -20.73 4.73 -21.62
N ASP A 350 -20.67 4.20 -22.83
CA ASP A 350 -19.75 4.70 -23.83
C ASP A 350 -20.10 6.17 -24.10
N GLY A 351 -19.29 7.07 -23.54
CA GLY A 351 -18.76 8.13 -24.38
C GLY A 351 -19.24 9.56 -24.12
N VAL A 352 -20.23 9.83 -23.27
CA VAL A 352 -20.72 11.23 -23.14
C VAL A 352 -19.62 12.20 -22.67
N TRP A 353 -18.72 11.76 -21.79
CA TRP A 353 -17.56 12.55 -21.33
C TRP A 353 -16.27 12.29 -22.15
N HIS A 354 -16.28 11.33 -23.08
CA HIS A 354 -15.21 11.11 -24.04
C HIS A 354 -15.37 11.97 -25.29
N THR A 355 -16.60 12.35 -25.63
CA THR A 355 -16.89 13.29 -26.71
C THR A 355 -16.31 14.67 -26.37
N VAL A 356 -15.41 15.16 -27.21
CA VAL A 356 -14.79 16.48 -27.08
C VAL A 356 -15.38 17.50 -28.04
N ASP A 357 -16.04 17.04 -29.11
CA ASP A 357 -16.51 17.89 -30.21
C ASP A 357 -17.83 18.60 -29.92
N ALA A 358 -18.54 18.19 -28.86
CA ALA A 358 -19.82 18.78 -28.49
C ALA A 358 -20.08 18.66 -26.99
N VAL A 359 -20.70 19.70 -26.43
CA VAL A 359 -21.18 19.70 -25.04
C VAL A 359 -22.38 18.75 -24.94
N PRO A 360 -22.41 17.82 -23.96
CA PRO A 360 -23.55 16.94 -23.75
C PRO A 360 -24.86 17.70 -23.50
N HIS A 361 -25.97 17.21 -24.06
CA HIS A 361 -27.30 17.81 -23.89
C HIS A 361 -27.64 18.03 -22.42
N ALA A 362 -27.41 17.03 -21.56
CA ALA A 362 -27.68 17.14 -20.12
C ALA A 362 -26.90 18.28 -19.44
N VAL A 363 -25.66 18.55 -19.86
CA VAL A 363 -24.84 19.66 -19.35
C VAL A 363 -25.42 21.00 -19.79
N ALA A 364 -25.80 21.12 -21.07
CA ALA A 364 -26.40 22.33 -21.62
C ALA A 364 -27.77 22.64 -20.99
N GLU A 365 -28.63 21.63 -20.86
CA GLU A 365 -29.95 21.70 -20.22
C GLU A 365 -29.82 22.11 -18.75
N ARG A 366 -28.85 21.54 -18.02
CA ARG A 366 -28.61 21.92 -16.62
C ARG A 366 -28.16 23.38 -16.48
N CYS A 367 -27.31 23.88 -17.38
CA CYS A 367 -26.95 25.29 -17.42
C CYS A 367 -28.18 26.18 -17.66
N PHE A 368 -29.03 25.80 -18.63
CA PHE A 368 -30.26 26.52 -18.93
C PHE A 368 -31.21 26.59 -17.73
N ASP A 369 -31.49 25.44 -17.09
CA ASP A 369 -32.36 25.34 -15.91
C ASP A 369 -31.88 26.21 -14.74
N MET A 370 -30.56 26.34 -14.58
CA MET A 370 -29.95 27.13 -13.51
C MET A 370 -29.62 28.57 -13.91
N SER A 371 -30.02 28.99 -15.12
CA SER A 371 -29.70 30.32 -15.68
C SER A 371 -28.20 30.63 -15.68
N LEU A 372 -27.39 29.64 -16.03
CA LEU A 372 -25.94 29.72 -16.17
C LEU A 372 -25.53 29.61 -17.65
N SER A 373 -24.37 30.16 -18.00
CA SER A 373 -23.83 29.99 -19.35
C SER A 373 -23.27 28.57 -19.52
N ALA A 374 -23.64 27.92 -20.60
CA ALA A 374 -23.03 26.64 -20.98
C ALA A 374 -21.59 26.87 -21.48
N PRO A 375 -20.67 25.91 -21.27
CA PRO A 375 -19.35 25.97 -21.89
C PRO A 375 -19.46 26.03 -23.42
N SER A 376 -18.53 26.73 -24.08
CA SER A 376 -18.37 26.62 -25.53
C SER A 376 -17.81 25.23 -25.90
N ALA A 377 -17.93 24.84 -27.18
CA ALA A 377 -17.29 23.62 -27.67
C ALA A 377 -15.77 23.65 -27.46
N ASP A 378 -15.13 24.80 -27.70
CA ASP A 378 -13.70 24.98 -27.50
C ASP A 378 -13.31 24.78 -26.03
N HIS A 379 -14.04 25.40 -25.08
CA HIS A 379 -13.78 25.20 -23.65
C HIS A 379 -14.01 23.74 -23.23
N TRP A 380 -15.07 23.11 -23.70
CA TRP A 380 -15.37 21.71 -23.40
C TRP A 380 -14.25 20.75 -23.87
N SER A 381 -13.72 21.00 -25.06
CA SER A 381 -12.61 20.22 -25.63
C SER A 381 -11.32 20.37 -24.81
N ALA A 382 -11.08 21.55 -24.25
CA ALA A 382 -9.91 21.88 -23.45
C ALA A 382 -9.93 21.28 -22.04
N LEU A 383 -11.11 20.89 -21.52
CA LEU A 383 -11.22 20.27 -20.20
C LEU A 383 -10.45 18.94 -20.13
N THR A 384 -9.99 18.58 -18.93
CA THR A 384 -9.48 17.21 -18.70
C THR A 384 -10.63 16.19 -18.74
N LEU A 385 -10.30 14.91 -18.92
CA LEU A 385 -11.29 13.84 -18.88
C LEU A 385 -12.09 13.84 -17.57
N LEU A 386 -11.40 14.05 -16.43
CA LEU A 386 -12.05 14.04 -15.12
C LEU A 386 -12.98 15.25 -14.93
N GLN A 387 -12.64 16.42 -15.48
CA GLN A 387 -13.50 17.61 -15.47
C GLN A 387 -14.76 17.41 -16.31
N ARG A 388 -14.63 16.88 -17.54
CA ARG A 388 -15.80 16.52 -18.38
C ARG A 388 -16.68 15.50 -17.69
N TYR A 389 -16.08 14.48 -17.08
CA TYR A 389 -16.79 13.47 -16.31
C TYR A 389 -17.58 14.08 -15.14
N ALA A 390 -16.93 14.96 -14.36
CA ALA A 390 -17.56 15.62 -13.22
C ALA A 390 -18.79 16.45 -13.65
N LEU A 391 -18.68 17.25 -14.72
CA LEU A 391 -19.81 18.01 -15.24
C LEU A 391 -20.93 17.08 -15.73
N ALA A 392 -20.63 16.05 -16.52
CA ALA A 392 -21.65 15.11 -16.99
C ALA A 392 -22.39 14.42 -15.84
N LYS A 393 -21.69 14.03 -14.76
CA LYS A 393 -22.30 13.39 -13.59
C LYS A 393 -23.07 14.36 -12.70
N LEU A 394 -22.60 15.59 -12.53
CA LEU A 394 -23.29 16.59 -11.72
C LEU A 394 -24.55 17.10 -12.43
N ALA A 395 -24.53 17.18 -13.76
CA ALA A 395 -25.68 17.61 -14.56
C ALA A 395 -26.91 16.70 -14.38
N THR A 396 -26.69 15.40 -14.21
CA THR A 396 -27.76 14.41 -14.00
C THR A 396 -28.18 14.27 -12.53
N ASN A 397 -27.48 14.92 -11.60
CA ASN A 397 -27.76 14.85 -10.17
C ASN A 397 -28.75 15.94 -9.73
N ARG A 398 -29.85 15.52 -9.08
CA ARG A 398 -30.93 16.42 -8.66
C ARG A 398 -30.54 17.42 -7.57
N SER A 399 -29.54 17.12 -6.74
CA SER A 399 -29.21 17.96 -5.57
C SER A 399 -28.57 19.30 -5.92
N GLY A 400 -27.94 19.44 -7.09
CA GLY A 400 -27.36 20.70 -7.60
C GLY A 400 -26.25 21.37 -6.78
N ARG A 401 -25.96 20.89 -5.56
CA ARG A 401 -25.12 21.58 -4.57
C ARG A 401 -23.73 21.94 -5.08
N ASN A 402 -23.07 21.03 -5.80
CA ASN A 402 -21.69 21.24 -6.29
C ASN A 402 -21.64 21.64 -7.78
N TRP A 403 -22.80 21.81 -8.44
CA TRP A 403 -22.85 22.10 -9.88
C TRP A 403 -22.25 23.46 -10.21
N ARG A 404 -22.72 24.51 -9.52
CA ARG A 404 -22.26 25.88 -9.74
C ARG A 404 -20.77 26.02 -9.43
N GLU A 405 -20.35 25.48 -8.29
CA GLU A 405 -18.94 25.51 -7.87
C GLU A 405 -18.02 24.79 -8.87
N ALA A 406 -18.43 23.61 -9.37
CA ALA A 406 -17.67 22.90 -10.40
C ALA A 406 -17.60 23.68 -11.73
N LEU A 407 -18.71 24.28 -12.16
CA LEU A 407 -18.75 25.08 -13.38
C LEU A 407 -17.85 26.31 -13.26
N ASP A 408 -17.94 27.03 -12.14
CA ASP A 408 -17.12 28.21 -11.85
C ASP A 408 -15.64 27.82 -11.78
N GLU A 409 -15.28 26.74 -11.07
CA GLU A 409 -13.90 26.25 -10.96
C GLU A 409 -13.29 25.90 -12.33
N PHE A 410 -14.07 25.27 -13.21
CA PHE A 410 -13.57 24.79 -14.50
C PHE A 410 -13.58 25.88 -15.58
N LEU A 411 -14.47 26.87 -15.48
CA LEU A 411 -14.58 27.96 -16.44
C LEU A 411 -13.80 29.23 -16.03
N ALA A 412 -13.45 29.39 -14.74
CA ALA A 412 -12.70 30.55 -14.25
C ALA A 412 -11.27 30.66 -14.81
N ASN A 413 -10.68 29.56 -15.32
CA ASN A 413 -9.35 29.56 -15.95
C ASN A 413 -9.33 30.08 -17.41
N SER A 414 -10.40 30.72 -17.87
CA SER A 414 -10.57 31.16 -19.28
C SER A 414 -10.70 32.68 -19.45
N ALA A 415 -10.20 33.49 -18.50
CA ALA A 415 -10.17 34.94 -18.60
C ALA A 415 -8.77 35.46 -18.95
#